data_AF-A0A7X8ZRH0-F1
#
_entry.id   AF-A0A7X8ZRH0-F1
#
_cell.length_a   1.000
_cell.length_b   1.000
_cell.length_c   1.000
_cell.angle_alpha   90.00
_cell.angle_beta   90.00
_cell.angle_gamma   90.00
#
_symmetry.space_group_name_H-M   'P 1'
#
loop_
_entity.id
_entity.type
_entity.pdbx_description
1 polymer ?
#
loop_
_entity_poly.entity_id
_entity_poly.type
_entity_poly.pdbx_seq_one_letter_code
_entity_poly.pdbx_strand_id
1 'polypeptide(L)'
;GHFYGHARFSAEIAKKSLLELKFDSKMIDQVYLLVKYHDIPILPEKNLIKKRLSKFGKENFFKILLLQKADTLGKAKEIIPERLIIINQIENLANEIINEKTPLHIKDLKVNGYDAMQFGLKASQIGKALQLLLDAILNDELKNERQSSLNYLEEIAAQILKDN
;
A
#
# COMPACT_ATOMS: atom_id res chain seq x y z
N GLY A 1 -17.15 21.44 -6.34
CA GLY A 1 -16.66 21.92 -5.03
C GLY A 1 -15.81 20.84 -4.39
N HIS A 2 -14.68 21.18 -3.77
CA HIS A 2 -13.87 20.23 -3.01
C HIS A 2 -14.48 20.09 -1.61
N PHE A 3 -15.08 18.93 -1.32
CA PHE A 3 -15.59 18.62 0.01
C PHE A 3 -14.49 17.92 0.81
N TYR A 4 -13.80 18.65 1.69
CA TYR A 4 -12.73 18.05 2.48
C TYR A 4 -13.25 16.91 3.37
N GLY A 5 -12.58 15.76 3.31
CA GLY A 5 -12.97 14.56 4.05
C GLY A 5 -14.15 13.77 3.46
N HIS A 6 -14.69 14.17 2.31
CA HIS A 6 -15.86 13.52 1.71
C HIS A 6 -15.68 12.01 1.50
N ALA A 7 -14.50 11.57 1.06
CA ALA A 7 -14.24 10.15 0.81
C ALA A 7 -14.53 9.28 2.05
N ARG A 8 -14.17 9.76 3.26
CA ARG A 8 -14.46 9.04 4.51
C ARG A 8 -15.96 9.02 4.79
N PHE A 9 -16.64 10.16 4.71
CA PHE A 9 -18.09 10.22 4.98
C PHE A 9 -18.89 9.41 3.96
N SER A 10 -18.57 9.50 2.67
CA SER A 10 -19.18 8.71 1.60
C SER A 10 -18.98 7.21 1.80
N ALA A 11 -17.82 6.78 2.31
CA ALA A 11 -17.56 5.38 2.61
C ALA A 11 -18.45 4.88 3.75
N GLU A 12 -18.65 5.66 4.82
CA GLU A 12 -19.55 5.29 5.91
C GLU A 12 -21.02 5.21 5.44
N ILE A 13 -21.45 6.13 4.57
CA ILE A 13 -22.78 6.09 3.96
C ILE A 13 -22.94 4.82 3.13
N ALA A 14 -21.99 4.53 2.23
CA ALA A 14 -22.02 3.34 1.38
C ALA A 14 -22.06 2.05 2.23
N LYS A 15 -21.25 1.97 3.29
CA LYS A 15 -21.24 0.84 4.22
C LYS A 15 -22.60 0.66 4.89
N LYS A 16 -23.19 1.73 5.40
CA LYS A 16 -24.51 1.69 6.04
C LYS A 16 -25.58 1.19 5.07
N SER A 17 -25.62 1.73 3.85
CA SER A 17 -26.60 1.31 2.84
C SER A 17 -26.44 -0.16 2.44
N LEU A 18 -25.21 -0.64 2.28
CA LEU A 18 -24.97 -2.04 1.92
C LEU A 18 -25.32 -3.02 3.07
N LEU A 19 -25.14 -2.59 4.33
CA LEU A 19 -25.61 -3.35 5.49
C LEU A 19 -27.15 -3.47 5.51
N GLU A 20 -27.86 -2.37 5.24
CA GLU A 20 -29.33 -2.36 5.16
C GLU A 20 -29.85 -3.25 4.02
N LEU A 21 -29.14 -3.28 2.89
CA LEU A 21 -29.42 -4.14 1.74
C LEU A 21 -28.95 -5.59 1.92
N LYS A 22 -28.35 -5.94 3.06
CA LYS A 22 -27.89 -7.30 3.43
C LYS A 22 -26.85 -7.90 2.47
N PHE A 23 -25.96 -7.08 1.92
CA PHE A 23 -24.78 -7.58 1.21
C PHE A 23 -23.82 -8.32 2.14
N ASP A 24 -22.97 -9.19 1.59
CA ASP A 24 -21.97 -9.90 2.37
C ASP A 24 -20.84 -8.96 2.84
N SER A 25 -20.18 -9.34 3.94
CA SER A 25 -19.15 -8.53 4.58
C SER A 25 -17.95 -8.25 3.66
N LYS A 26 -17.56 -9.21 2.82
CA LYS A 26 -16.43 -9.04 1.89
C LYS A 26 -16.74 -7.95 0.87
N MET A 27 -17.95 -7.93 0.31
CA MET A 27 -18.39 -6.88 -0.61
C MET A 27 -18.48 -5.52 0.09
N ILE A 28 -19.03 -5.48 1.31
CA ILE A 28 -19.12 -4.26 2.11
C ILE A 28 -17.74 -3.65 2.37
N ASP A 29 -16.79 -4.47 2.83
CA ASP A 29 -15.44 -4.02 3.16
C ASP A 29 -14.68 -3.55 1.92
N GLN A 30 -14.86 -4.24 0.78
CA GLN A 30 -14.28 -3.82 -0.48
C GLN A 30 -14.85 -2.47 -0.95
N VAL A 31 -16.18 -2.30 -0.97
CA VAL A 31 -16.79 -1.03 -1.39
C VAL A 31 -16.39 0.09 -0.45
N TYR A 32 -16.39 -0.14 0.87
CA TYR A 32 -15.91 0.83 1.84
C TYR A 32 -14.48 1.28 1.54
N LEU A 33 -13.57 0.33 1.28
CA LEU A 33 -12.18 0.62 0.94
C LEU A 33 -12.08 1.44 -0.36
N LEU A 34 -12.77 1.02 -1.42
CA LEU A 34 -12.74 1.71 -2.71
C LEU A 34 -13.24 3.15 -2.60
N VAL A 35 -14.40 3.37 -1.95
CA VAL A 35 -14.95 4.72 -1.77
C VAL A 35 -14.05 5.57 -0.89
N LYS A 36 -13.49 5.01 0.19
CA LYS A 36 -12.62 5.76 1.11
C LYS A 36 -11.32 6.23 0.46
N TYR A 37 -10.84 5.50 -0.54
CA TYR A 37 -9.54 5.76 -1.17
C TYR A 37 -9.63 6.17 -2.64
N HIS A 38 -10.83 6.40 -3.18
CA HIS A 38 -11.02 6.69 -4.60
C HIS A 38 -10.31 7.98 -5.05
N ASP A 39 -10.21 8.99 -4.19
CA ASP A 39 -9.68 10.33 -4.53
C ASP A 39 -8.23 10.54 -4.07
N ILE A 40 -7.55 9.53 -3.54
CA ILE A 40 -6.17 9.70 -3.07
C ILE A 40 -5.24 10.02 -4.25
N PRO A 41 -4.30 10.95 -4.06
CA PRO A 41 -3.24 11.15 -5.03
C PRO A 41 -2.34 9.92 -5.07
N ILE A 42 -2.12 9.42 -6.28
CA ILE A 42 -1.11 8.41 -6.62
C ILE A 42 -0.27 9.06 -7.71
N LEU A 43 1.03 9.19 -7.45
CA LEU A 43 1.98 9.70 -8.44
C LEU A 43 2.65 8.51 -9.14
N PRO A 44 3.12 8.66 -10.40
CA PRO A 44 3.80 7.62 -11.15
C PRO A 44 5.25 7.42 -10.67
N GLU A 45 5.42 7.13 -9.38
CA GLU A 45 6.71 6.89 -8.72
C GLU A 45 6.74 5.47 -8.14
N LYS A 46 7.79 4.68 -8.44
CA LYS A 46 7.86 3.26 -8.06
C LYS A 46 7.72 3.04 -6.55
N ASN A 47 8.42 3.81 -5.72
CA ASN A 47 8.33 3.72 -4.25
C ASN A 47 6.90 3.96 -3.71
N LEU A 48 6.20 4.99 -4.21
CA LEU A 48 4.82 5.29 -3.84
C LEU A 48 3.88 4.17 -4.28
N ILE A 49 4.05 3.66 -5.51
CA ILE A 49 3.24 2.56 -6.03
C ILE A 49 3.48 1.27 -5.21
N LYS A 50 4.74 0.94 -4.86
CA LYS A 50 5.07 -0.18 -3.96
C LYS A 50 4.33 -0.06 -2.63
N LYS A 51 4.34 1.13 -2.00
CA LYS A 51 3.60 1.38 -0.75
C LYS A 51 2.09 1.21 -0.92
N ARG A 52 1.51 1.67 -2.03
CA ARG A 52 0.08 1.51 -2.30
C ARG A 52 -0.29 0.05 -2.56
N LEU A 53 0.52 -0.67 -3.32
CA LEU A 53 0.36 -2.11 -3.55
C LEU A 53 0.47 -2.90 -2.24
N SER A 54 1.46 -2.61 -1.40
CA SER A 54 1.62 -3.21 -0.07
C SER A 54 0.41 -2.95 0.82
N LYS A 55 -0.09 -1.71 0.82
CA LYS A 55 -1.24 -1.30 1.66
C LYS A 55 -2.57 -1.91 1.22
N PHE A 56 -2.87 -1.90 -0.07
CA PHE A 56 -4.19 -2.27 -0.59
C PHE A 56 -4.27 -3.71 -1.09
N GLY A 57 -3.12 -4.32 -1.38
CA GLY A 57 -3.03 -5.53 -2.18
C GLY A 57 -3.29 -5.27 -3.66
N LYS A 58 -2.84 -6.19 -4.51
CA LYS A 58 -2.95 -6.11 -5.97
C LYS A 58 -4.39 -5.82 -6.43
N GLU A 59 -5.34 -6.63 -5.97
CA GLU A 59 -6.75 -6.56 -6.43
C GLU A 59 -7.37 -5.18 -6.16
N ASN A 60 -7.31 -4.70 -4.92
CA ASN A 60 -7.93 -3.42 -4.58
C ASN A 60 -7.17 -2.24 -5.19
N PHE A 61 -5.84 -2.32 -5.32
CA PHE A 61 -5.06 -1.26 -5.99
C PHE A 61 -5.55 -1.02 -7.42
N PHE A 62 -5.68 -2.07 -8.23
CA PHE A 62 -6.18 -1.92 -9.60
C PHE A 62 -7.66 -1.51 -9.64
N LYS A 63 -8.49 -1.94 -8.69
CA LYS A 63 -9.88 -1.45 -8.56
C LYS A 63 -9.94 0.04 -8.22
N ILE A 64 -9.02 0.55 -7.39
CA ILE A 64 -8.90 2.00 -7.12
C ILE A 64 -8.53 2.75 -8.40
N LEU A 65 -7.54 2.27 -9.16
CA LEU A 65 -7.17 2.90 -10.44
C LEU A 65 -8.34 2.89 -11.43
N LEU A 66 -9.08 1.78 -11.53
CA LEU A 66 -10.26 1.69 -12.37
C LEU A 66 -11.34 2.71 -11.97
N LEU A 67 -11.59 2.85 -10.67
CA LEU A 67 -12.52 3.84 -10.13
C LEU A 67 -12.06 5.28 -10.43
N GLN A 68 -10.76 5.56 -10.32
CA GLN A 68 -10.18 6.86 -10.69
C GLN A 68 -10.30 7.16 -12.19
N LYS A 69 -10.17 6.16 -13.06
CA LYS A 69 -10.44 6.32 -14.50
C LYS A 69 -11.91 6.66 -14.74
N ALA A 70 -12.83 5.91 -14.13
CA ALA A 70 -14.26 6.16 -14.26
C ALA A 70 -14.66 7.57 -13.78
N ASP A 71 -14.16 7.98 -12.60
CA ASP A 71 -14.37 9.32 -12.06
C ASP A 71 -13.78 10.40 -12.98
N THR A 72 -12.58 10.16 -13.54
CA THR A 72 -11.95 11.10 -14.49
C THR A 72 -12.78 11.29 -15.75
N LEU A 73 -13.34 10.22 -16.31
CA LEU A 73 -14.18 10.28 -17.51
C LEU A 73 -15.48 11.07 -17.30
N GLY A 74 -15.93 11.22 -16.05
CA GLY A 74 -17.07 12.08 -15.68
C GLY A 74 -16.73 13.58 -15.55
N LYS A 75 -15.49 14.00 -15.77
CA LYS A 75 -15.04 15.39 -15.58
C LYS A 75 -15.07 16.21 -16.87
N ALA A 76 -14.68 17.48 -16.77
CA ALA A 76 -14.53 18.39 -17.90
C ALA A 76 -13.56 17.82 -18.94
N LYS A 77 -13.91 17.92 -20.22
CA LYS A 77 -13.21 17.23 -21.33
C LYS A 77 -11.74 17.63 -21.43
N GLU A 78 -11.40 18.84 -21.02
CA GLU A 78 -10.07 19.43 -21.09
C GLU A 78 -9.07 18.74 -20.16
N ILE A 79 -9.52 18.21 -19.02
CA ILE A 79 -8.63 17.59 -18.01
C ILE A 79 -8.53 16.07 -18.13
N ILE A 80 -9.40 15.45 -18.93
CA ILE A 80 -9.46 13.99 -19.08
C ILE A 80 -8.13 13.42 -19.63
N PRO A 81 -7.55 13.95 -20.73
CA PRO A 81 -6.39 13.34 -21.35
C PRO A 81 -5.19 13.26 -20.41
N GLU A 82 -4.86 14.37 -19.74
CA GLU A 82 -3.71 14.45 -18.82
C GLU A 82 -3.86 13.46 -17.65
N ARG A 83 -5.05 13.42 -17.03
CA ARG A 83 -5.31 12.51 -15.91
C ARG A 83 -5.26 11.05 -16.33
N LEU A 84 -5.81 10.70 -17.49
CA LEU A 84 -5.77 9.32 -17.98
C LEU A 84 -4.35 8.87 -18.31
N ILE A 85 -3.50 9.76 -18.86
CA ILE A 85 -2.08 9.47 -19.09
C ILE A 85 -1.40 9.09 -17.76
N ILE A 86 -1.59 9.89 -16.72
CA ILE A 86 -1.00 9.64 -15.39
C ILE A 86 -1.50 8.29 -14.82
N ILE A 87 -2.81 8.02 -14.87
CA ILE A 87 -3.35 6.76 -14.35
C ILE A 87 -2.80 5.55 -15.12
N ASN A 88 -2.67 5.66 -16.45
CA ASN A 88 -2.08 4.59 -17.26
C ASN A 88 -0.60 4.37 -16.96
N GLN A 89 0.18 5.43 -16.71
CA GLN A 89 1.58 5.31 -16.27
C GLN A 89 1.68 4.58 -14.93
N ILE A 90 0.82 4.91 -13.98
CA ILE A 90 0.76 4.24 -12.67
C ILE A 90 0.42 2.75 -12.84
N GLU A 91 -0.54 2.43 -13.70
CA GLU A 91 -0.92 1.05 -13.99
C GLU A 91 0.24 0.23 -14.60
N ASN A 92 0.97 0.82 -15.55
CA ASN A 92 2.13 0.17 -16.17
C ASN A 92 3.24 -0.08 -15.15
N LEU A 93 3.61 0.93 -14.36
CA LEU A 93 4.61 0.80 -13.30
C LEU A 93 4.21 -0.24 -12.24
N ALA A 94 2.93 -0.31 -11.88
CA ALA A 94 2.45 -1.32 -10.96
C ALA A 94 2.59 -2.74 -11.53
N ASN A 95 2.29 -2.94 -12.82
CA ASN A 95 2.49 -4.22 -13.49
C ASN A 95 3.99 -4.59 -13.57
N GLU A 96 4.88 -3.64 -13.84
CA GLU A 96 6.34 -3.86 -13.79
C GLU A 96 6.78 -4.34 -12.41
N ILE A 97 6.42 -3.63 -11.34
CA ILE A 97 6.76 -3.98 -9.94
C ILE A 97 6.30 -5.40 -9.60
N ILE A 98 5.09 -5.77 -10.02
CA ILE A 98 4.53 -7.11 -9.78
C ILE A 98 5.32 -8.17 -10.56
N ASN A 99 5.68 -7.89 -11.81
CA ASN A 99 6.44 -8.82 -12.65
C ASN A 99 7.89 -9.00 -12.18
N GLU A 100 8.49 -7.93 -11.66
CA GLU A 100 9.82 -7.93 -11.02
C GLU A 100 9.83 -8.73 -9.70
N LYS A 101 8.66 -9.13 -9.18
CA LYS A 101 8.49 -9.79 -7.87
C LYS A 101 9.15 -8.98 -6.74
N THR A 102 9.03 -7.67 -6.82
CA THR A 102 9.50 -6.77 -5.76
C THR A 102 8.81 -7.15 -4.44
N PRO A 103 9.54 -7.20 -3.31
CA PRO A 103 8.91 -7.47 -2.02
C PRO A 103 7.91 -6.38 -1.65
N LEU A 104 6.69 -6.79 -1.28
CA LEU A 104 5.61 -5.88 -0.88
C LEU A 104 5.15 -6.15 0.55
N HIS A 105 5.45 -7.32 1.10
CA HIS A 105 5.05 -7.73 2.44
C HIS A 105 6.21 -8.38 3.19
N ILE A 106 6.10 -8.46 4.52
CA ILE A 106 7.12 -9.09 5.40
C ILE A 106 7.48 -10.50 4.93
N LYS A 107 6.50 -11.28 4.45
CA LYS A 107 6.72 -12.64 3.94
C LYS A 107 7.59 -12.71 2.67
N ASP A 108 7.78 -11.59 1.97
CA ASP A 108 8.59 -11.51 0.75
C ASP A 108 10.06 -11.15 1.06
N LEU A 109 10.37 -10.83 2.32
CA LEU A 109 11.73 -10.49 2.77
C LEU A 109 12.66 -11.71 2.66
N LYS A 110 13.94 -11.46 2.38
CA LYS A 110 15.01 -12.49 2.37
C LYS A 110 15.48 -12.92 3.77
N VAL A 111 14.86 -12.35 4.79
CA VAL A 111 15.07 -12.62 6.21
C VAL A 111 13.72 -12.78 6.88
N ASN A 112 13.71 -13.40 8.06
CA ASN A 112 12.46 -13.70 8.77
C ASN A 112 12.58 -13.42 10.27
N GLY A 113 11.54 -13.79 11.04
CA GLY A 113 11.54 -13.57 12.48
C GLY A 113 12.64 -14.31 13.23
N TYR A 114 13.09 -15.47 12.74
CA TYR A 114 14.21 -16.19 13.36
C TYR A 114 15.52 -15.42 13.23
N ASP A 115 15.76 -14.79 12.09
CA ASP A 115 16.93 -13.93 11.89
C ASP A 115 16.91 -12.76 12.88
N ALA A 116 15.75 -12.10 13.04
CA ALA A 116 15.57 -11.01 14.01
C ALA A 116 15.76 -11.46 15.48
N MET A 117 15.36 -12.70 15.81
CA MET A 117 15.57 -13.27 17.16
C MET A 117 17.04 -13.49 17.49
N GLN A 118 17.89 -13.79 16.51
CA GLN A 118 19.33 -13.95 16.75
C GLN A 118 19.97 -12.64 17.25
N PHE A 119 19.38 -11.48 16.94
CA PHE A 119 19.80 -10.18 17.45
C PHE A 119 19.14 -9.80 18.80
N GLY A 120 18.50 -10.74 19.49
CA GLY A 120 17.95 -10.54 20.84
C GLY A 120 16.55 -9.92 20.89
N LEU A 121 15.87 -9.75 19.75
CA LEU A 121 14.52 -9.20 19.70
C LEU A 121 13.46 -10.20 20.19
N LYS A 122 12.48 -9.70 20.95
CA LYS A 122 11.31 -10.44 21.45
C LYS A 122 10.08 -10.21 20.57
N ALA A 123 9.04 -11.02 20.73
CA ALA A 123 7.87 -11.11 19.84
C ALA A 123 7.35 -9.77 19.27
N SER A 124 7.00 -8.79 20.11
CA SER A 124 6.50 -7.48 19.66
C SER A 124 7.54 -6.65 18.90
N GLN A 125 8.82 -6.79 19.27
CA GLN A 125 9.93 -6.07 18.66
C GLN A 125 10.27 -6.64 17.27
N ILE A 126 10.13 -7.94 17.06
CA ILE A 126 10.38 -8.61 15.77
C ILE A 126 9.45 -8.05 14.70
N GLY A 127 8.14 -7.97 14.98
CA GLY A 127 7.17 -7.43 14.03
C GLY A 127 7.50 -5.98 13.65
N LYS A 128 7.87 -5.15 14.64
CA LYS A 128 8.31 -3.77 14.42
C LYS A 128 9.57 -3.71 13.55
N ALA A 129 10.59 -4.51 13.86
CA ALA A 129 11.85 -4.50 13.11
C ALA A 129 11.68 -4.96 11.65
N LEU A 130 10.91 -6.02 11.41
CA LEU A 130 10.62 -6.50 10.06
C LEU A 130 9.78 -5.49 9.26
N GLN A 131 8.89 -4.74 9.94
CA GLN A 131 8.15 -3.66 9.28
C GLN A 131 9.07 -2.49 8.90
N LEU A 132 10.00 -2.08 9.78
CA LEU A 132 10.99 -1.04 9.45
C LEU A 132 11.90 -1.45 8.29
N LEU A 133 12.34 -2.72 8.27
CA LEU A 133 13.10 -3.27 7.15
C LEU A 133 12.29 -3.24 5.85
N LEU A 134 11.02 -3.66 5.88
CA LEU A 134 10.14 -3.59 4.72
C LEU A 134 9.97 -2.15 4.25
N ASP A 135 9.77 -1.19 5.16
CA ASP A 135 9.58 0.22 4.83
C ASP A 135 10.83 0.83 4.16
N ALA A 136 12.03 0.46 4.59
CA ALA A 136 13.28 0.86 3.93
C ALA A 136 13.37 0.32 2.50
N ILE A 137 12.98 -0.95 2.28
CA ILE A 137 12.94 -1.57 0.95
C ILE A 137 11.87 -0.92 0.06
N LEU A 138 10.68 -0.63 0.60
CA LEU A 138 9.61 0.07 -0.13
C LEU A 138 10.02 1.49 -0.50
N ASN A 139 10.92 2.13 0.26
CA ASN A 139 11.50 3.44 -0.02
C ASN A 139 12.67 3.45 -1.00
N ASP A 140 13.12 2.28 -1.48
CA ASP A 140 14.37 2.14 -2.26
C ASP A 140 15.63 2.58 -1.48
N GLU A 141 15.56 2.61 -0.15
CA GLU A 141 16.71 2.88 0.74
C GLU A 141 17.58 1.62 0.92
N LEU A 142 16.99 0.44 0.73
CA LEU A 142 17.66 -0.85 0.90
C LEU A 142 17.22 -1.87 -0.15
N LYS A 143 18.16 -2.68 -0.65
CA LYS A 143 17.83 -3.84 -1.48
C LYS A 143 17.40 -5.02 -0.63
N ASN A 144 16.40 -5.78 -1.09
CA ASN A 144 15.97 -7.04 -0.46
C ASN A 144 16.93 -8.19 -0.80
N GLU A 145 18.15 -8.07 -0.31
CA GLU A 145 19.19 -9.08 -0.37
C GLU A 145 19.49 -9.53 1.05
N ARG A 146 19.81 -10.82 1.24
CA ARG A 146 19.92 -11.41 2.58
C ARG A 146 20.94 -10.66 3.46
N GLN A 147 22.15 -10.43 2.95
CA GLN A 147 23.19 -9.77 3.74
C GLN A 147 22.82 -8.31 4.09
N SER A 148 22.37 -7.53 3.11
CA SER A 148 21.92 -6.15 3.32
C SER A 148 20.78 -6.06 4.34
N SER A 149 19.85 -7.02 4.28
CA SER A 149 18.73 -7.10 5.23
C SER A 149 19.16 -7.48 6.64
N LEU A 150 20.14 -8.39 6.78
CA LEU A 150 20.68 -8.79 8.08
C LEU A 150 21.43 -7.63 8.76
N ASN A 151 22.29 -6.93 8.02
CA ASN A 151 23.01 -5.77 8.54
C ASN A 151 22.04 -4.68 9.04
N TYR A 152 21.02 -4.37 8.23
CA TYR A 152 20.02 -3.38 8.61
C TYR A 152 19.18 -3.84 9.82
N LEU A 153 18.84 -5.13 9.91
CA LEU A 153 18.14 -5.69 11.08
C LEU A 153 18.98 -5.61 12.36
N GLU A 154 20.29 -5.83 12.29
CA GLU A 154 21.19 -5.69 13.43
C GLU A 154 21.19 -4.25 13.95
N GLU A 155 21.28 -3.27 13.06
CA GLU A 155 21.21 -1.84 13.40
C GLU A 155 19.87 -1.47 14.06
N ILE A 156 18.75 -1.88 13.46
CA ILE A 156 17.41 -1.67 14.03
C ILE A 156 17.29 -2.35 15.40
N ALA A 157 17.79 -3.58 15.53
CA ALA A 157 17.70 -4.32 16.78
C ALA A 157 18.46 -3.61 17.90
N ALA A 158 19.68 -3.14 17.62
CA ALA A 158 20.47 -2.36 18.56
C ALA A 158 19.78 -1.06 18.99
N GLN A 159 19.05 -0.39 18.10
CA GLN A 159 18.25 0.80 18.44
C GLN A 159 17.05 0.44 19.33
N ILE A 160 16.25 -0.55 18.93
CA ILE A 160 15.06 -0.98 19.68
C ILE A 160 15.44 -1.44 21.10
N LEU A 161 16.56 -2.13 21.28
CA LEU A 161 17.01 -2.61 22.58
C LEU A 161 17.56 -1.49 23.49
N LYS A 162 17.98 -0.35 22.94
CA LYS A 162 18.39 0.83 23.72
C LYS A 162 17.21 1.66 24.21
N ASP A 163 16.12 1.65 23.47
CA ASP A 163 14.90 2.44 23.76
C ASP A 163 13.95 1.74 24.76
N ASN A 164 14.26 0.51 25.20
CA ASN A 164 13.49 -0.26 26.19
C ASN A 164 14.26 -0.42 27.49
#